data_AF-A0A4Y2JTK1-F1
#
_entry.id   AF-A0A4Y2JTK1-F1
#
_cell.length_a   1.000
_cell.length_b   1.000
_cell.length_c   1.000
_cell.angle_alpha   90.00
_cell.angle_beta   90.00
_cell.angle_gamma   90.00
#
_symmetry.space_group_name_H-M   'P 1'
#
loop_
_entity.id
_entity.type
_entity.pdbx_description
1 polymer ?
#
loop_
_entity_poly.entity_id
_entity_poly.type
_entity_poly.pdbx_seq_one_letter_code
_entity_poly.pdbx_strand_id
1 'polypeptide(L)'
;MLHASAWCDFQNQQIDDYLLVGTKSGTLLLYQLVPSAKPGPKPGSFQYEVKLLRSNKAFSKKSITQLQVIPEFQMLICLADSIVTAFDLSQFSLQPIVTLSKTKGAHYFTVSVQKHKTLTGEVKLSFRLCVAVKKKLQLYYWKPKDLKFLEFSQDLSLRDVPRTIVWCGESLCIGYKAEYSLMKVTGDPKDLFPTGGKQQEPLVALLPNNQLAVGSDEQTILIDSEGNPTMKYSIKWSEVPIALVHDSPYLIAVLPNSVEIRPIEPRIHVQSIDLQKAKTIVTSKHGWVFAASNSDVWLLHAVSFPEQISQLLAQKQFELALHMADMTKESELEKQQVIQRIENLNAFYLFCKQNFKDAMDLFLKLETDPSHVIGLFPNLLPDEFRSSLEYPDRLPNLQGTELENGLLALTDYLIEVRHRLKSDNTSNVPSMTAIMEAGKTKIRSKKQLLQIIDTTLLKCYLQTNDALVASLLRVKDNYCHIDESERALKQHQKYSELIILYDKKGMHRKALELLMRQAKKPDSPLKGHERTISYLQHLGVEHLDLIFEFAKWVLKEHPEDGLKV
;
A
#
# COMPACT_ATOMS: atom_id res chain seq x y z
N MET A 1 -36.42 4.93 -14.53
CA MET A 1 -35.03 4.99 -14.09
C MET A 1 -34.24 5.00 -15.38
N LEU A 2 -33.21 5.83 -15.49
CA LEU A 2 -32.29 5.73 -16.63
C LEU A 2 -31.42 4.51 -16.33
N HIS A 3 -31.46 3.49 -17.18
CA HIS A 3 -30.55 2.35 -17.06
C HIS A 3 -29.40 2.59 -18.01
N ALA A 4 -28.20 2.80 -17.46
CA ALA A 4 -27.01 3.07 -18.22
C ALA A 4 -26.18 1.79 -18.36
N SER A 5 -25.65 1.53 -19.55
CA SER A 5 -24.56 0.59 -19.78
C SER A 5 -23.52 1.30 -20.64
N ALA A 6 -22.26 1.28 -20.23
CA ALA A 6 -21.18 1.92 -20.95
C ALA A 6 -20.26 0.88 -21.59
N TRP A 7 -19.61 1.24 -22.69
CA TRP A 7 -18.73 0.35 -23.45
C TRP A 7 -17.62 1.12 -24.19
N CYS A 8 -16.50 0.45 -24.45
CA CYS A 8 -15.40 0.94 -25.28
C CYS A 8 -15.17 -0.02 -26.46
N ASP A 9 -15.17 0.51 -27.68
CA ASP A 9 -14.89 -0.28 -28.88
C ASP A 9 -13.41 -0.63 -28.98
N PHE A 10 -13.10 -1.91 -29.24
CA PHE A 10 -11.74 -2.44 -29.34
C PHE A 10 -11.31 -2.68 -30.79
N GLN A 11 -12.13 -2.42 -31.80
CA GLN A 11 -11.79 -2.73 -33.19
C GLN A 11 -10.90 -1.70 -33.91
N ASN A 12 -10.66 -0.50 -33.36
CA ASN A 12 -9.99 0.58 -34.12
C ASN A 12 -8.77 1.28 -33.48
N GLN A 13 -8.21 0.79 -32.36
CA GLN A 13 -7.11 1.51 -31.65
C GLN A 13 -7.43 3.00 -31.37
N GLN A 14 -8.71 3.36 -31.34
CA GLN A 14 -9.23 4.67 -30.96
C GLN A 14 -10.28 4.41 -29.89
N ILE A 15 -10.05 4.95 -28.69
CA ILE A 15 -10.94 4.76 -27.53
C ILE A 15 -12.16 5.67 -27.75
N ASP A 16 -13.18 5.15 -28.42
CA ASP A 16 -14.48 5.82 -28.48
C ASP A 16 -15.31 5.42 -27.27
N ASP A 17 -15.51 6.36 -26.35
CA ASP A 17 -16.23 6.12 -25.10
C ASP A 17 -17.74 6.28 -25.30
N TYR A 18 -18.45 5.14 -25.35
CA TYR A 18 -19.88 5.08 -25.62
C TYR A 18 -20.70 4.84 -24.35
N LEU A 19 -21.81 5.56 -24.22
CA LEU A 19 -22.79 5.41 -23.15
C LEU A 19 -24.17 5.10 -23.75
N LEU A 20 -24.70 3.92 -23.44
CA LEU A 20 -26.07 3.53 -23.76
C LEU A 20 -26.98 3.84 -22.58
N VAL A 21 -28.09 4.52 -22.85
CA VAL A 21 -29.09 4.89 -21.85
C VAL A 21 -30.47 4.41 -22.28
N GLY A 22 -31.05 3.50 -21.50
CA GLY A 22 -32.43 3.05 -21.63
C GLY A 22 -33.38 3.92 -20.82
N THR A 23 -34.46 4.37 -21.43
CA THR A 23 -35.46 5.23 -20.79
C THR A 23 -36.72 4.45 -20.36
N LYS A 24 -37.52 5.07 -19.48
CA LYS A 24 -38.84 4.55 -19.11
C LYS A 24 -39.82 4.48 -20.29
N SER A 25 -39.62 5.29 -21.32
CA SER A 25 -40.46 5.29 -22.53
C SER A 25 -40.11 4.15 -23.50
N GLY A 26 -39.08 3.34 -23.21
CA GLY A 26 -38.63 2.29 -24.11
C GLY A 26 -37.67 2.79 -25.20
N THR A 27 -37.18 4.02 -25.08
CA THR A 27 -36.18 4.59 -25.99
C THR A 27 -34.78 4.18 -25.56
N LEU A 28 -33.95 3.80 -26.53
CA LEU A 28 -32.53 3.58 -26.33
C LEU A 28 -31.74 4.75 -26.93
N LEU A 29 -30.92 5.39 -26.12
CA LEU A 29 -30.07 6.51 -26.51
C LEU A 29 -28.61 6.06 -26.49
N LEU A 30 -27.84 6.44 -27.50
CA LEU A 30 -26.40 6.22 -27.57
C LEU A 30 -25.70 7.57 -27.57
N TYR A 31 -24.88 7.80 -26.57
CA TYR A 31 -24.02 8.95 -26.44
C TYR A 31 -22.56 8.55 -26.68
N GLN A 32 -21.77 9.46 -27.23
CA GLN A 32 -20.31 9.38 -27.29
C GLN A 32 -19.73 10.51 -26.44
N LEU A 33 -18.75 10.16 -25.61
CA LEU A 33 -18.00 11.09 -24.79
C LEU A 33 -16.70 11.41 -25.53
N VAL A 34 -16.58 12.65 -26.00
CA VAL A 34 -15.39 13.12 -26.72
C VAL A 34 -14.55 13.98 -25.77
N PRO A 35 -13.28 13.66 -25.51
CA PRO A 35 -12.41 14.51 -24.72
C PRO A 35 -12.33 15.92 -25.33
N SER A 36 -12.61 16.95 -24.54
CA SER A 36 -12.47 18.33 -24.96
C SER A 36 -11.01 18.73 -24.94
N ALA A 37 -10.58 19.53 -25.92
CA ALA A 37 -9.24 20.13 -25.94
C ALA A 37 -9.04 21.21 -24.86
N LYS A 38 -10.13 21.66 -24.21
CA LYS A 38 -10.05 22.64 -23.12
C LYS A 38 -9.66 21.92 -21.82
N PRO A 39 -8.68 22.43 -21.06
CA PRO A 39 -8.42 21.93 -19.72
C PRO A 39 -9.69 22.09 -18.88
N GLY A 40 -10.00 21.09 -18.05
CA GLY A 40 -11.15 21.17 -17.17
C GLY A 40 -11.02 22.29 -16.12
N PRO A 41 -12.07 22.52 -15.31
CA PRO A 41 -12.12 23.62 -14.35
C PRO A 41 -11.04 23.58 -13.27
N LYS A 42 -10.38 22.44 -13.07
CA LYS A 42 -9.23 22.25 -12.17
C LYS A 42 -8.01 21.70 -12.94
N PRO A 43 -6.77 22.01 -12.51
CA PRO A 43 -5.57 21.35 -13.03
C PRO A 43 -5.73 19.82 -12.96
N GLY A 44 -5.43 19.10 -14.04
CA GLY A 44 -5.60 17.64 -14.12
C GLY A 44 -7.04 17.15 -14.34
N SER A 45 -8.04 18.05 -14.39
CA SER A 45 -9.43 17.65 -14.65
C SER A 45 -9.74 17.52 -16.14
N PHE A 46 -10.54 16.51 -16.47
CA PHE A 46 -10.99 16.22 -17.82
C PHE A 46 -12.33 16.88 -18.08
N GLN A 47 -12.47 17.48 -19.27
CA GLN A 47 -13.76 17.93 -19.77
C GLN A 47 -14.16 17.06 -20.96
N TYR A 48 -15.40 16.59 -20.97
CA TYR A 48 -15.95 15.80 -22.06
C TYR A 48 -17.09 16.56 -22.74
N GLU A 49 -17.07 16.57 -24.06
CA GLU A 49 -18.23 16.93 -24.86
C GLU A 49 -19.09 15.68 -25.06
N VAL A 50 -20.38 15.78 -24.72
CA VAL A 50 -21.33 14.67 -24.86
C VAL A 50 -22.09 14.82 -26.16
N LYS A 51 -21.88 13.90 -27.10
CA LYS A 51 -22.55 13.88 -28.40
C LYS A 51 -23.60 12.77 -28.43
N LEU A 52 -24.86 13.12 -28.69
CA LEU A 52 -25.91 12.14 -28.95
C LEU A 52 -25.73 11.59 -30.37
N LEU A 53 -25.36 10.31 -30.48
CA LEU A 53 -25.14 9.67 -31.77
C LEU A 53 -26.40 9.00 -32.32
N ARG A 54 -27.14 8.29 -31.46
CA ARG A 54 -28.35 7.56 -31.87
C ARG A 54 -29.48 7.72 -30.87
N SER A 55 -30.69 7.83 -31.38
CA SER A 55 -31.93 7.78 -30.59
C SER A 55 -32.89 6.79 -31.24
N ASN A 56 -32.98 5.59 -30.68
CA ASN A 56 -33.93 4.57 -31.13
C ASN A 56 -35.21 4.66 -30.29
N LYS A 57 -36.16 5.47 -30.75
CA LYS A 57 -37.44 5.72 -30.06
C LYS A 57 -38.37 4.51 -30.07
N ALA A 58 -38.24 3.62 -31.05
CA ALA A 58 -39.06 2.44 -31.23
C ALA A 58 -38.37 1.14 -30.76
N PHE A 59 -37.29 1.26 -29.97
CA PHE A 59 -36.51 0.11 -29.52
C PHE A 59 -37.34 -0.86 -28.67
N SER A 60 -38.14 -0.34 -27.75
CA SER A 60 -39.13 -1.11 -27.00
C SER A 60 -40.43 -0.33 -26.86
N LYS A 61 -41.55 -1.04 -26.85
CA LYS A 61 -42.88 -0.45 -26.59
C LYS A 61 -43.11 -0.11 -25.11
N LYS A 62 -42.29 -0.67 -24.21
CA LYS A 62 -42.40 -0.50 -22.75
C LYS A 62 -41.05 -0.09 -22.16
N SER A 63 -41.06 0.29 -20.88
CA SER A 63 -39.86 0.66 -20.14
C SER A 63 -38.78 -0.40 -20.24
N ILE A 64 -37.58 0.04 -20.55
CA ILE A 64 -36.36 -0.75 -20.42
C ILE A 64 -36.01 -0.80 -18.93
N THR A 65 -35.90 -2.01 -18.37
CA THR A 65 -35.65 -2.21 -16.93
C THR A 65 -34.22 -2.61 -16.62
N GLN A 66 -33.49 -3.19 -17.57
CA GLN A 66 -32.08 -3.51 -17.41
C GLN A 66 -31.40 -3.55 -18.78
N LEU A 67 -30.18 -3.03 -18.86
CA LEU A 67 -29.32 -3.05 -20.03
C LEU A 67 -27.92 -3.47 -19.62
N GLN A 68 -27.29 -4.33 -20.42
CA GLN A 68 -25.91 -4.70 -20.21
C GLN A 68 -25.22 -4.99 -21.55
N VAL A 69 -24.12 -4.27 -21.80
CA VAL A 69 -23.25 -4.51 -22.95
C VAL A 69 -22.23 -5.59 -22.62
N ILE A 70 -22.00 -6.48 -23.57
CA ILE A 70 -21.00 -7.53 -23.52
C ILE A 70 -19.96 -7.25 -24.61
N PRO A 71 -18.86 -6.54 -24.27
CA PRO A 71 -17.78 -6.17 -25.18
C PRO A 71 -17.30 -7.29 -26.08
N GLU A 72 -17.00 -8.43 -25.46
CA GLU A 72 -16.27 -9.53 -26.07
C GLU A 72 -17.09 -10.24 -27.15
N PHE A 73 -18.41 -10.04 -27.13
CA PHE A 73 -19.35 -10.61 -28.09
C PHE A 73 -20.05 -9.53 -28.93
N GLN A 74 -19.68 -8.25 -28.77
CA GLN A 74 -20.35 -7.10 -29.39
C GLN A 74 -21.88 -7.17 -29.25
N MET A 75 -22.35 -7.54 -28.06
CA MET A 75 -23.76 -7.85 -27.81
C MET A 75 -24.35 -6.92 -26.75
N LEU A 76 -25.61 -6.53 -26.93
CA LEU A 76 -26.40 -5.85 -25.91
C LEU A 76 -27.51 -6.77 -25.42
N ILE A 77 -27.52 -7.07 -24.13
CA ILE A 77 -28.64 -7.74 -23.47
C ILE A 77 -29.57 -6.68 -22.89
N CYS A 78 -30.84 -6.79 -23.24
CA CYS A 78 -31.88 -5.89 -22.77
C CYS A 78 -33.01 -6.69 -22.13
N LEU A 79 -33.50 -6.19 -21.00
CA LEU A 79 -34.76 -6.62 -20.41
C LEU A 79 -35.79 -5.51 -20.61
N ALA A 80 -36.82 -5.82 -21.40
CA ALA A 80 -37.98 -4.96 -21.60
C ALA A 80 -39.23 -5.83 -21.79
N ASP A 81 -40.39 -5.31 -21.40
CA ASP A 81 -41.66 -6.06 -21.43
C ASP A 81 -41.60 -7.44 -20.71
N SER A 82 -40.77 -7.52 -19.66
CA SER A 82 -40.52 -8.75 -18.89
C SER A 82 -39.98 -9.92 -19.74
N ILE A 83 -39.25 -9.62 -20.82
CA ILE A 83 -38.58 -10.62 -21.68
C ILE A 83 -37.14 -10.17 -21.92
N VAL A 84 -36.21 -11.12 -21.92
CA VAL A 84 -34.81 -10.87 -22.27
C VAL A 84 -34.60 -11.02 -23.78
N THR A 85 -34.00 -9.99 -24.37
CA THR A 85 -33.64 -9.96 -25.79
C THR A 85 -32.18 -9.56 -25.96
N ALA A 86 -31.47 -10.26 -26.82
CA ALA A 86 -30.09 -9.95 -27.20
C ALA A 86 -30.07 -9.25 -28.56
N PHE A 87 -29.24 -8.22 -28.68
CA PHE A 87 -29.07 -7.38 -29.86
C PHE A 87 -27.61 -7.34 -30.29
N ASP A 88 -27.39 -7.21 -31.60
CA ASP A 88 -26.06 -7.07 -32.19
C ASP A 88 -25.65 -5.60 -32.19
N LEU A 89 -24.54 -5.26 -31.52
CA LEU A 89 -24.00 -3.89 -31.48
C LEU A 89 -23.20 -3.53 -32.72
N SER A 90 -22.72 -4.51 -33.50
CA SER A 90 -22.00 -4.26 -34.76
C SER A 90 -22.92 -3.67 -35.83
N GLN A 91 -24.23 -3.90 -35.71
CA GLN A 91 -25.22 -3.43 -36.67
C GLN A 91 -25.82 -2.09 -36.27
N PHE A 92 -25.87 -1.16 -37.22
CA PHE A 92 -26.40 0.18 -37.00
C PHE A 92 -27.88 0.19 -36.57
N SER A 93 -28.66 -0.78 -37.05
CA SER A 93 -30.11 -0.92 -36.80
C SER A 93 -30.47 -1.61 -35.48
N LEU A 94 -29.48 -2.15 -34.74
CA LEU A 94 -29.68 -2.91 -33.49
C LEU A 94 -30.84 -3.91 -33.61
N GLN A 95 -30.80 -4.78 -34.62
CA GLN A 95 -31.81 -5.83 -34.75
C GLN A 95 -31.63 -6.89 -33.66
N PRO A 96 -32.74 -7.47 -33.14
CA PRO A 96 -32.65 -8.53 -32.16
C PRO A 96 -32.02 -9.77 -32.80
N ILE A 97 -30.94 -10.27 -32.20
CA ILE A 97 -30.32 -11.55 -32.57
C ILE A 97 -31.25 -12.68 -32.13
N VAL A 98 -31.69 -12.63 -30.87
CA VAL A 98 -32.55 -13.64 -30.28
C VAL A 98 -33.40 -13.05 -29.17
N THR A 99 -34.68 -13.42 -29.16
CA THR A 99 -35.63 -13.12 -28.08
C THR A 99 -35.91 -14.40 -27.30
N LEU A 100 -35.61 -14.41 -26.01
CA LEU A 100 -35.79 -15.60 -25.18
C LEU A 100 -37.24 -15.69 -24.70
N SER A 101 -38.15 -16.18 -25.54
CA SER A 101 -39.59 -16.24 -25.25
C SER A 101 -39.95 -17.02 -23.97
N LYS A 102 -39.14 -18.03 -23.59
CA LYS A 102 -39.28 -18.77 -22.32
C LYS A 102 -39.05 -17.93 -21.06
N THR A 103 -38.37 -16.79 -21.20
CA THR A 103 -38.11 -15.85 -20.09
C THR A 103 -39.26 -14.88 -19.84
N LYS A 104 -40.44 -15.09 -20.46
CA LYS A 104 -41.59 -14.22 -20.27
C LYS A 104 -42.02 -14.14 -18.79
N GLY A 105 -42.04 -12.93 -18.26
CA GLY A 105 -42.21 -12.66 -16.83
C GLY A 105 -40.90 -12.44 -16.09
N ALA A 106 -39.77 -12.29 -16.80
CA ALA A 106 -38.49 -11.95 -16.22
C ALA A 106 -38.51 -10.54 -15.61
N HIS A 107 -37.85 -10.38 -14.48
CA HIS A 107 -37.72 -9.09 -13.79
C HIS A 107 -36.27 -8.69 -13.50
N TYR A 108 -35.32 -9.61 -13.68
CA TYR A 108 -33.89 -9.36 -13.50
C TYR A 108 -33.07 -10.35 -14.34
N PHE A 109 -31.91 -9.93 -14.82
CA PHE A 109 -30.92 -10.86 -15.39
C PHE A 109 -29.51 -10.54 -14.90
N THR A 110 -28.60 -11.49 -15.04
CA THR A 110 -27.18 -11.26 -14.77
C THR A 110 -26.34 -12.13 -15.69
N VAL A 111 -25.16 -11.64 -16.04
CA VAL A 111 -24.28 -12.27 -17.02
C VAL A 111 -22.93 -12.59 -16.41
N SER A 112 -22.27 -13.61 -16.96
CA SER A 112 -20.89 -13.93 -16.64
C SER A 112 -20.14 -14.25 -17.94
N VAL A 113 -19.01 -13.58 -18.13
CA VAL A 113 -18.06 -13.87 -19.22
C VAL A 113 -16.80 -14.44 -18.60
N GLN A 114 -16.47 -15.70 -18.92
CA GLN A 114 -15.30 -16.38 -18.40
C GLN A 114 -14.29 -16.64 -19.52
N LYS A 115 -13.00 -16.46 -19.21
CA LYS A 115 -11.87 -16.75 -20.09
C LYS A 115 -11.27 -18.09 -19.69
N HIS A 116 -11.28 -19.07 -20.60
CA HIS A 116 -10.67 -20.38 -20.38
C HIS A 116 -9.47 -20.54 -21.31
N LYS A 117 -8.32 -20.96 -20.75
CA LYS A 117 -7.19 -21.44 -21.56
C LYS A 117 -7.41 -22.92 -21.83
N THR A 118 -7.47 -23.30 -23.09
CA THR A 118 -7.53 -24.71 -23.50
C THR A 118 -6.17 -25.39 -23.30
N LEU A 119 -6.15 -26.72 -23.36
CA LEU A 119 -4.92 -27.52 -23.32
C LEU A 119 -3.96 -27.17 -24.49
N THR A 120 -4.49 -26.62 -25.58
CA THR A 120 -3.72 -26.15 -26.74
C THR A 120 -3.14 -24.74 -26.55
N GLY A 121 -3.42 -24.08 -25.41
CA GLY A 121 -3.01 -22.70 -25.13
C GLY A 121 -3.95 -21.63 -25.71
N GLU A 122 -4.98 -22.01 -26.46
CA GLU A 122 -5.97 -21.08 -27.01
C GLU A 122 -6.88 -20.53 -25.91
N VAL A 123 -7.16 -19.22 -25.96
CA VAL A 123 -8.11 -18.58 -25.04
C VAL A 123 -9.49 -18.66 -25.64
N LYS A 124 -10.38 -19.44 -25.03
CA LYS A 124 -11.80 -19.52 -25.39
C LYS A 124 -12.65 -18.77 -24.38
N LEU A 125 -13.55 -17.94 -24.88
CA LEU A 125 -14.54 -17.23 -24.07
C LEU A 125 -15.80 -18.07 -23.90
N SER A 126 -16.33 -18.12 -22.69
CA SER A 126 -17.68 -18.63 -22.40
C SER A 126 -18.55 -17.48 -21.88
N PHE A 127 -19.81 -17.45 -22.33
CA PHE A 127 -20.77 -16.44 -21.91
C PHE A 127 -22.01 -17.13 -21.38
N ARG A 128 -22.33 -16.86 -20.12
CA ARG A 128 -23.47 -17.40 -19.39
C ARG A 128 -24.42 -16.27 -19.01
N LEU A 129 -25.71 -16.57 -19.06
CA LEU A 129 -26.81 -15.67 -18.73
C LEU A 129 -27.72 -16.37 -17.72
N CYS A 130 -27.97 -15.74 -16.60
CA CYS A 130 -28.99 -16.15 -15.63
C CYS A 130 -30.15 -15.16 -15.71
N VAL A 131 -31.38 -15.69 -15.85
CA VAL A 131 -32.59 -14.89 -15.90
C VAL A 131 -33.50 -15.27 -14.74
N ALA A 132 -33.91 -14.28 -13.96
CA ALA A 132 -34.87 -14.46 -12.88
C ALA A 132 -36.29 -14.27 -13.39
N VAL A 133 -37.09 -15.32 -13.26
CA VAL A 133 -38.52 -15.33 -13.62
C VAL A 133 -39.30 -15.69 -12.37
N LYS A 134 -39.86 -14.68 -11.69
CA LYS A 134 -40.57 -14.86 -10.40
C LYS A 134 -39.64 -15.53 -9.36
N LYS A 135 -39.96 -16.75 -8.91
CA LYS A 135 -39.19 -17.52 -7.93
C LYS A 135 -38.33 -18.62 -8.59
N LYS A 136 -37.91 -18.43 -9.84
CA LYS A 136 -37.10 -19.39 -10.58
C LYS A 136 -35.94 -18.70 -11.29
N LEU A 137 -34.82 -19.40 -11.40
CA LEU A 137 -33.69 -18.99 -12.22
C LEU A 137 -33.55 -19.91 -13.43
N GLN A 138 -33.46 -19.31 -14.61
CA GLN A 138 -33.21 -19.99 -15.87
C GLN A 138 -31.78 -19.71 -16.30
N LEU A 139 -31.00 -20.76 -16.55
CA LEU A 139 -29.57 -20.67 -16.84
C LEU A 139 -29.28 -21.01 -18.30
N TYR A 140 -28.68 -20.05 -18.99
CA TYR A 140 -28.38 -20.12 -20.42
C TYR A 140 -26.89 -19.94 -20.68
N TYR A 141 -26.36 -20.59 -21.70
CA TYR A 141 -25.05 -20.31 -22.26
C TYR A 141 -25.18 -19.89 -23.72
N TRP A 142 -24.30 -19.00 -24.15
CA TRP A 142 -24.24 -18.55 -25.53
C TRP A 142 -23.46 -19.54 -26.39
N LYS A 143 -24.04 -19.94 -27.53
CA LYS A 143 -23.36 -20.76 -28.54
C LYS A 143 -23.08 -19.91 -29.79
N PRO A 144 -21.84 -19.38 -29.96
CA PRO A 144 -21.53 -18.42 -31.02
C PRO A 144 -21.82 -18.91 -32.43
N LYS A 145 -21.55 -20.20 -32.73
CA LYS A 145 -21.77 -20.79 -34.06
C LYS A 145 -23.25 -20.80 -34.48
N ASP A 146 -24.15 -20.91 -33.51
CA ASP A 146 -25.58 -21.06 -33.76
C ASP A 146 -26.35 -19.76 -33.48
N LEU A 147 -25.65 -18.68 -33.05
CA LEU A 147 -26.22 -17.39 -32.64
C LEU A 147 -27.44 -17.51 -31.72
N LYS A 148 -27.41 -18.46 -30.77
CA LYS A 148 -28.52 -18.73 -29.85
C LYS A 148 -28.05 -19.00 -28.43
N PHE A 149 -28.95 -18.74 -27.49
CA PHE A 149 -28.83 -19.19 -26.12
C PHE A 149 -29.40 -20.61 -25.98
N LEU A 150 -28.68 -21.45 -25.24
CA LEU A 150 -29.10 -22.80 -24.91
C LEU A 150 -29.13 -22.96 -23.39
N GLU A 151 -30.15 -23.66 -22.89
CA GLU A 151 -30.25 -24.02 -21.47
C GLU A 151 -29.20 -25.08 -21.13
N PHE A 152 -28.51 -24.93 -20.01
CA PHE A 152 -27.51 -25.92 -19.55
C PHE A 152 -27.80 -26.50 -18.17
N SER A 153 -28.84 -26.02 -17.49
CA SER A 153 -29.31 -26.56 -16.22
C SER A 153 -30.83 -26.51 -16.17
N GLN A 154 -31.43 -27.30 -15.28
CA GLN A 154 -32.86 -27.19 -14.98
C GLN A 154 -33.15 -25.87 -14.25
N ASP A 155 -34.41 -25.42 -14.29
CA ASP A 155 -34.85 -24.23 -13.58
C ASP A 155 -34.57 -24.37 -12.08
N LEU A 156 -33.74 -23.48 -11.53
CA LEU A 156 -33.45 -23.47 -10.10
C LEU A 156 -34.61 -22.81 -9.35
N SER A 157 -35.20 -23.52 -8.40
CA SER A 157 -36.33 -23.00 -7.61
C SER A 157 -35.83 -22.21 -6.41
N LEU A 158 -36.39 -21.01 -6.22
CA LEU A 158 -36.02 -20.08 -5.15
C LEU A 158 -37.09 -20.01 -4.06
N ARG A 159 -36.67 -19.63 -2.86
CA ARG A 159 -37.56 -19.43 -1.71
C ARG A 159 -38.46 -18.20 -1.89
N ASP A 160 -37.88 -17.12 -2.39
CA ASP A 160 -38.59 -15.88 -2.70
C ASP A 160 -38.17 -15.27 -4.04
N VAL A 161 -38.80 -14.16 -4.41
CA VAL A 161 -38.47 -13.41 -5.63
C VAL A 161 -37.13 -12.68 -5.41
N PRO A 162 -36.08 -13.00 -6.19
CA PRO A 162 -34.78 -12.38 -6.05
C PRO A 162 -34.84 -10.93 -6.53
N ARG A 163 -34.12 -10.04 -5.84
CA ARG A 163 -34.04 -8.61 -6.17
C ARG A 163 -32.72 -8.26 -6.86
N THR A 164 -31.65 -8.95 -6.49
CA THR A 164 -30.33 -8.85 -7.13
C THR A 164 -29.72 -10.23 -7.26
N ILE A 165 -28.93 -10.44 -8.33
CA ILE A 165 -28.23 -11.70 -8.59
C ILE A 165 -26.87 -11.38 -9.20
N VAL A 166 -25.81 -11.91 -8.60
CA VAL A 166 -24.44 -11.73 -9.09
C VAL A 166 -23.75 -13.09 -9.20
N TRP A 167 -23.13 -13.33 -10.34
CA TRP A 167 -22.30 -14.51 -10.58
C TRP A 167 -20.98 -14.42 -9.80
N CYS A 168 -20.59 -15.52 -9.16
CA CYS A 168 -19.33 -15.68 -8.45
C CYS A 168 -18.75 -17.07 -8.75
N GLY A 169 -17.89 -17.17 -9.77
CA GLY A 169 -17.43 -18.45 -10.28
C GLY A 169 -18.59 -19.35 -10.74
N GLU A 170 -18.79 -20.47 -10.05
CA GLU A 170 -19.86 -21.47 -10.30
C GLU A 170 -21.05 -21.32 -9.33
N SER A 171 -21.08 -20.23 -8.56
CA SER A 171 -22.13 -19.88 -7.60
C SER A 171 -22.84 -18.59 -8.02
N LEU A 172 -24.10 -18.45 -7.60
CA LEU A 172 -24.94 -17.26 -7.77
C LEU A 172 -25.24 -16.71 -6.38
N CYS A 173 -24.80 -15.49 -6.10
CA CYS A 173 -25.22 -14.77 -4.91
C CYS A 173 -26.56 -14.09 -5.20
N ILE A 174 -27.57 -14.44 -4.41
CA ILE A 174 -28.94 -14.00 -4.56
C ILE A 174 -29.29 -13.14 -3.37
N GLY A 175 -29.67 -11.90 -3.62
CA GLY A 175 -30.25 -11.03 -2.60
C GLY A 175 -31.76 -11.02 -2.69
N TYR A 176 -32.41 -11.42 -1.61
CA TYR A 176 -33.83 -11.23 -1.37
C TYR A 176 -34.06 -9.92 -0.61
N LYS A 177 -35.32 -9.63 -0.26
CA LYS A 177 -35.65 -8.41 0.49
C LYS A 177 -35.07 -8.38 1.92
N ALA A 178 -34.97 -9.54 2.56
CA ALA A 178 -34.58 -9.64 3.99
C ALA A 178 -33.28 -10.42 4.22
N GLU A 179 -32.81 -11.20 3.24
CA GLU A 179 -31.69 -12.11 3.40
C GLU A 179 -30.93 -12.32 2.09
N TYR A 180 -29.68 -12.77 2.22
CA TYR A 180 -28.88 -13.26 1.10
C TYR A 180 -28.76 -14.78 1.14
N SER A 181 -28.67 -15.39 -0.04
CA SER A 181 -28.40 -16.81 -0.20
C SER A 181 -27.43 -17.02 -1.35
N LEU A 182 -26.54 -17.99 -1.20
CA LEU A 182 -25.62 -18.42 -2.22
C LEU A 182 -26.14 -19.73 -2.82
N MET A 183 -26.31 -19.78 -4.13
CA MET A 183 -26.83 -20.95 -4.83
C MET A 183 -25.82 -21.42 -5.87
N LYS A 184 -25.36 -22.67 -5.76
CA LYS A 184 -24.54 -23.27 -6.81
C LYS A 184 -25.38 -23.49 -8.07
N VAL A 185 -24.74 -23.51 -9.24
CA VAL A 185 -25.39 -23.87 -10.51
C VAL A 185 -26.05 -25.26 -10.47
N THR A 186 -25.57 -26.14 -9.59
CA THR A 186 -26.15 -27.47 -9.30
C THR A 186 -27.50 -27.42 -8.58
N GLY A 187 -27.84 -26.28 -7.97
CA GLY A 187 -29.10 -26.05 -7.26
C GLY A 187 -29.00 -26.13 -5.74
N ASP A 188 -27.81 -26.31 -5.16
CA ASP A 188 -27.61 -26.37 -3.71
C ASP A 188 -27.60 -24.95 -3.10
N PRO A 189 -28.59 -24.57 -2.26
CA PRO A 189 -28.61 -23.27 -1.61
C PRO A 189 -27.87 -23.30 -0.27
N LYS A 190 -27.14 -22.23 0.03
CA LYS A 190 -26.51 -21.93 1.33
C LYS A 190 -26.99 -20.55 1.78
N ASP A 191 -27.63 -20.49 2.93
CA ASP A 191 -28.08 -19.21 3.48
C ASP A 191 -26.88 -18.41 4.01
N LEU A 192 -26.91 -17.10 3.78
CA LEU A 192 -25.92 -16.16 4.26
C LEU A 192 -26.54 -15.35 5.42
N PHE A 193 -26.20 -14.06 5.50
CA PHE A 193 -26.68 -13.15 6.54
C PHE A 193 -27.86 -12.28 6.04
N PRO A 194 -28.62 -11.65 6.94
CA PRO A 194 -29.71 -10.74 6.58
C PRO A 194 -29.23 -9.46 5.88
N THR A 195 -30.08 -8.87 5.04
CA THR A 195 -29.81 -7.59 4.35
C THR A 195 -29.72 -6.40 5.30
N GLY A 196 -30.18 -6.55 6.54
CA GLY A 196 -30.31 -5.46 7.50
C GLY A 196 -31.69 -4.82 7.47
N GLY A 197 -32.09 -4.18 8.57
CA GLY A 197 -33.44 -3.64 8.75
C GLY A 197 -33.69 -2.32 8.02
N LYS A 198 -32.64 -1.55 7.76
CA LYS A 198 -32.70 -0.24 7.08
C LYS A 198 -32.47 -0.36 5.57
N GLN A 199 -31.84 -1.44 5.11
CA GLN A 199 -31.54 -1.70 3.71
C GLN A 199 -32.84 -1.92 2.90
N GLN A 200 -33.11 -1.06 1.91
CA GLN A 200 -34.33 -1.18 1.09
C GLN A 200 -34.22 -2.21 -0.03
N GLU A 201 -33.04 -2.27 -0.67
CA GLU A 201 -32.73 -3.18 -1.77
C GLU A 201 -31.40 -3.88 -1.47
N PRO A 202 -31.27 -5.20 -1.72
CA PRO A 202 -30.03 -5.92 -1.49
C PRO A 202 -28.93 -5.47 -2.45
N LEU A 203 -27.70 -5.41 -1.94
CA LEU A 203 -26.52 -4.93 -2.66
C LEU A 203 -25.46 -6.01 -2.74
N VAL A 204 -25.04 -6.30 -3.96
CA VAL A 204 -23.96 -7.24 -4.24
C VAL A 204 -23.11 -6.67 -5.37
N ALA A 205 -21.80 -6.62 -5.17
CA ALA A 205 -20.83 -6.28 -6.21
C ALA A 205 -19.78 -7.39 -6.34
N LEU A 206 -19.39 -7.70 -7.58
CA LEU A 206 -18.36 -8.69 -7.87
C LEU A 206 -16.97 -8.07 -7.71
N LEU A 207 -16.11 -8.76 -6.96
CA LEU A 207 -14.71 -8.42 -6.78
C LEU A 207 -13.79 -9.37 -7.58
N PRO A 208 -12.51 -9.01 -7.79
CA PRO A 208 -11.51 -9.92 -8.32
C PRO A 208 -11.42 -11.23 -7.51
N ASN A 209 -10.87 -12.28 -8.13
CA ASN A 209 -10.66 -13.59 -7.50
C ASN A 209 -11.93 -14.29 -6.99
N ASN A 210 -13.08 -14.07 -7.64
CA ASN A 210 -14.38 -14.65 -7.24
C ASN A 210 -14.73 -14.33 -5.78
N GLN A 211 -14.53 -13.09 -5.37
CA GLN A 211 -15.05 -12.56 -4.11
C GLN A 211 -16.26 -11.67 -4.38
N LEU A 212 -17.08 -11.46 -3.36
CA LEU A 212 -18.26 -10.62 -3.43
C LEU A 212 -18.27 -9.61 -2.30
N ALA A 213 -18.65 -8.38 -2.61
CA ALA A 213 -18.96 -7.35 -1.63
C ALA A 213 -20.48 -7.31 -1.45
N VAL A 214 -20.97 -7.67 -0.26
CA VAL A 214 -22.39 -7.80 0.05
C VAL A 214 -22.78 -6.79 1.12
N GLY A 215 -23.80 -5.97 0.85
CA GLY A 215 -24.25 -4.89 1.73
C GLY A 215 -25.18 -5.37 2.85
N SER A 216 -25.00 -4.86 4.07
CA SER A 216 -25.90 -5.06 5.21
C SER A 216 -25.99 -3.76 6.00
N ASP A 217 -27.14 -3.08 5.94
CA ASP A 217 -27.34 -1.72 6.45
C ASP A 217 -26.20 -0.75 6.04
N GLU A 218 -25.51 -0.16 7.01
CA GLU A 218 -24.40 0.79 6.80
C GLU A 218 -23.05 0.07 6.56
N GLN A 219 -23.06 -1.24 6.31
CA GLN A 219 -21.85 -2.03 6.20
C GLN A 219 -21.78 -2.82 4.90
N THR A 220 -20.57 -3.15 4.47
CA THR A 220 -20.32 -4.09 3.38
C THR A 220 -19.36 -5.17 3.86
N ILE A 221 -19.77 -6.42 3.70
CA ILE A 221 -19.04 -7.61 4.11
C ILE A 221 -18.48 -8.27 2.85
N LEU A 222 -17.20 -8.61 2.87
CA LEU A 222 -16.57 -9.36 1.79
C LEU A 222 -16.68 -10.86 2.05
N ILE A 223 -17.15 -11.61 1.06
CA ILE A 223 -17.29 -13.07 1.11
C ILE A 223 -16.61 -13.73 -0.09
N ASP A 224 -16.19 -14.98 0.09
CA ASP A 224 -15.65 -15.82 -0.98
C ASP A 224 -16.77 -16.50 -1.80
N SER A 225 -16.38 -17.31 -2.79
CA SER A 225 -17.29 -18.11 -3.62
C SER A 225 -18.03 -19.22 -2.87
N GLU A 226 -17.69 -19.47 -1.61
CA GLU A 226 -18.35 -20.42 -0.72
C GLU A 226 -19.26 -19.72 0.30
N GLY A 227 -19.25 -18.38 0.35
CA GLY A 227 -20.05 -17.57 1.27
C GLY A 227 -19.42 -17.36 2.63
N ASN A 228 -18.12 -17.62 2.79
CA ASN A 228 -17.41 -17.37 4.04
C ASN A 228 -16.82 -15.94 4.01
N PRO A 229 -16.86 -15.19 5.13
CA PRO A 229 -16.25 -13.87 5.19
C PRO A 229 -14.74 -13.92 4.95
N THR A 230 -14.24 -13.10 4.01
CA THR A 230 -12.80 -13.03 3.68
C THR A 230 -12.05 -12.04 4.56
N MET A 231 -12.76 -11.12 5.22
CA MET A 231 -12.19 -10.13 6.12
C MET A 231 -12.78 -10.21 7.52
N LYS A 232 -11.94 -9.94 8.52
CA LYS A 232 -12.35 -9.89 9.94
C LYS A 232 -13.33 -8.75 10.24
N TYR A 233 -13.22 -7.64 9.52
CA TYR A 233 -14.03 -6.44 9.73
C TYR A 233 -14.69 -6.00 8.42
N SER A 234 -15.96 -5.59 8.52
CA SER A 234 -16.71 -5.00 7.41
C SER A 234 -16.22 -3.59 7.09
N ILE A 235 -16.53 -3.15 5.88
CA ILE A 235 -16.37 -1.77 5.43
C ILE A 235 -17.60 -1.00 5.91
N LYS A 236 -17.40 0.05 6.72
CA LYS A 236 -18.50 0.88 7.24
C LYS A 236 -18.68 2.12 6.39
N TRP A 237 -19.93 2.43 6.07
CA TRP A 237 -20.36 3.60 5.31
C TRP A 237 -20.91 4.68 6.24
N SER A 238 -20.92 5.92 5.74
CA SER A 238 -21.47 7.05 6.50
C SER A 238 -23.00 6.98 6.61
N GLU A 239 -23.65 6.39 5.61
CA GLU A 239 -25.09 6.14 5.55
C GLU A 239 -25.35 4.78 4.88
N VAL A 240 -26.60 4.32 4.86
CA VAL A 240 -27.02 3.07 4.19
C VAL A 240 -26.85 3.23 2.67
N PRO A 241 -26.00 2.43 2.01
CA PRO A 241 -25.83 2.50 0.56
C PRO A 241 -27.09 2.10 -0.20
N ILE A 242 -27.31 2.76 -1.34
CA ILE A 242 -28.40 2.52 -2.31
C ILE A 242 -27.90 1.69 -3.49
N ALA A 243 -26.65 1.87 -3.89
CA ALA A 243 -26.00 1.11 -4.95
C ALA A 243 -24.51 0.97 -4.65
N LEU A 244 -23.90 -0.12 -5.12
CA LEU A 244 -22.51 -0.47 -4.83
C LEU A 244 -21.85 -1.02 -6.09
N VAL A 245 -20.66 -0.51 -6.42
CA VAL A 245 -19.79 -1.06 -7.47
C VAL A 245 -18.34 -1.11 -7.00
N HIS A 246 -17.55 -1.92 -7.69
CA HIS A 246 -16.12 -2.03 -7.48
C HIS A 246 -15.37 -1.57 -8.74
N ASP A 247 -14.48 -0.60 -8.56
CA ASP A 247 -13.50 -0.18 -9.56
C ASP A 247 -12.14 -0.18 -8.87
N SER A 248 -11.33 -1.20 -9.14
CA SER A 248 -10.11 -1.51 -8.37
C SER A 248 -9.21 -0.28 -8.21
N PRO A 249 -8.68 0.02 -7.00
CA PRO A 249 -8.81 -0.72 -5.73
C PRO A 249 -10.00 -0.28 -4.85
N TYR A 250 -10.95 0.46 -5.42
CA TYR A 250 -12.01 1.13 -4.69
C TYR A 250 -13.35 0.41 -4.75
N LEU A 251 -14.04 0.46 -3.62
CA LEU A 251 -15.49 0.30 -3.54
C LEU A 251 -16.14 1.68 -3.54
N ILE A 252 -17.16 1.82 -4.38
CA ILE A 252 -17.87 3.07 -4.59
C ILE A 252 -19.34 2.83 -4.28
N ALA A 253 -19.83 3.53 -3.27
CA ALA A 253 -21.20 3.43 -2.80
C ALA A 253 -21.97 4.71 -3.09
N VAL A 254 -23.17 4.58 -3.66
CA VAL A 254 -24.13 5.68 -3.74
C VAL A 254 -24.90 5.72 -2.43
N LEU A 255 -24.76 6.80 -1.69
CA LEU A 255 -25.54 7.13 -0.50
C LEU A 255 -26.73 8.04 -0.87
N PRO A 256 -27.66 8.31 0.05
CA PRO A 256 -28.81 9.17 -0.23
C PRO A 256 -28.46 10.58 -0.76
N ASN A 257 -27.36 11.15 -0.27
CA ASN A 257 -26.96 12.53 -0.60
C ASN A 257 -25.62 12.65 -1.32
N SER A 258 -24.81 11.60 -1.34
CA SER A 258 -23.45 11.65 -1.87
C SER A 258 -23.01 10.29 -2.44
N VAL A 259 -21.91 10.28 -3.18
CA VAL A 259 -21.18 9.07 -3.55
C VAL A 259 -19.92 9.02 -2.71
N GLU A 260 -19.76 7.92 -2.00
CA GLU A 260 -18.64 7.72 -1.08
C GLU A 260 -17.68 6.67 -1.65
N ILE A 261 -16.38 6.99 -1.63
CA ILE A 261 -15.32 6.17 -2.20
C ILE A 261 -14.41 5.70 -1.08
N ARG A 262 -14.22 4.39 -0.97
CA ARG A 262 -13.34 3.74 0.01
C ARG A 262 -12.51 2.64 -0.65
N PRO A 263 -11.24 2.44 -0.26
CA PRO A 263 -10.49 1.25 -0.66
C PRO A 263 -11.03 0.02 0.09
N ILE A 264 -10.81 -1.16 -0.47
CA ILE A 264 -11.01 -2.42 0.26
C ILE A 264 -10.02 -2.49 1.43
N GLU A 265 -8.75 -2.15 1.16
CA GLU A 265 -7.68 -2.10 2.12
C GLU A 265 -6.70 -0.97 1.76
N PRO A 266 -6.38 -0.04 2.68
CA PRO A 266 -6.93 0.13 4.02
C PRO A 266 -8.38 0.69 4.01
N ARG A 267 -9.18 0.36 5.04
CA ARG A 267 -10.61 0.74 5.16
C ARG A 267 -10.81 2.21 5.56
N ILE A 268 -10.18 3.14 4.85
CA ILE A 268 -10.24 4.58 5.11
C ILE A 268 -11.28 5.26 4.21
N HIS A 269 -11.77 6.42 4.67
CA HIS A 269 -12.56 7.31 3.83
C HIS A 269 -11.61 8.11 2.91
N VAL A 270 -11.77 7.98 1.59
CA VAL A 270 -10.94 8.72 0.63
C VAL A 270 -11.63 9.99 0.18
N GLN A 271 -12.89 9.89 -0.27
CA GLN A 271 -13.61 11.02 -0.82
C GLN A 271 -15.14 10.83 -0.73
N SER A 272 -15.85 11.96 -0.55
CA SER A 272 -17.29 12.08 -0.78
C SER A 272 -17.55 13.05 -1.93
N ILE A 273 -18.49 12.71 -2.81
CA ILE A 273 -18.90 13.55 -3.94
C ILE A 273 -20.41 13.76 -3.86
N ASP A 274 -20.84 15.01 -3.74
CA ASP A 274 -22.26 15.32 -3.64
C ASP A 274 -22.95 15.17 -5.01
N LEU A 275 -23.80 14.16 -5.14
CA LEU A 275 -24.61 13.91 -6.33
C LEU A 275 -26.09 13.91 -5.93
N GLN A 276 -26.88 14.76 -6.60
CA GLN A 276 -28.29 14.91 -6.23
C GLN A 276 -29.11 13.68 -6.64
N LYS A 277 -29.63 12.93 -5.64
CA LYS A 277 -30.59 11.83 -5.85
C LYS A 277 -30.09 10.76 -6.84
N ALA A 278 -28.78 10.49 -6.86
CA ALA A 278 -28.24 9.35 -7.60
C ALA A 278 -28.87 8.04 -7.07
N LYS A 279 -29.18 7.12 -7.99
CA LYS A 279 -29.86 5.86 -7.65
C LYS A 279 -29.15 4.62 -8.18
N THR A 280 -28.47 4.77 -9.31
CA THR A 280 -27.77 3.67 -9.97
C THR A 280 -26.34 4.06 -10.20
N ILE A 281 -25.45 3.09 -10.15
CA ILE A 281 -24.04 3.26 -10.46
C ILE A 281 -23.56 2.06 -11.26
N VAL A 282 -22.75 2.31 -12.29
CA VAL A 282 -22.22 1.28 -13.19
C VAL A 282 -20.78 1.61 -13.56
N THR A 283 -19.95 0.58 -13.67
CA THR A 283 -18.55 0.69 -14.10
C THR A 283 -18.45 0.41 -15.60
N SER A 284 -17.50 1.07 -16.27
CA SER A 284 -17.17 0.82 -17.68
C SER A 284 -15.78 0.17 -17.76
N LYS A 285 -14.80 0.88 -18.32
CA LYS A 285 -13.37 0.61 -18.15
C LYS A 285 -12.88 1.11 -16.79
N HIS A 286 -11.69 0.64 -16.39
CA HIS A 286 -11.03 1.10 -15.17
C HIS A 286 -11.00 2.62 -15.09
N GLY A 287 -11.42 3.17 -13.95
CA GLY A 287 -11.46 4.61 -13.69
C GLY A 287 -12.66 5.34 -14.28
N TRP A 288 -13.61 4.64 -14.90
CA TRP A 288 -14.82 5.22 -15.47
C TRP A 288 -16.06 4.66 -14.80
N VAL A 289 -16.70 5.51 -14.00
CA VAL A 289 -17.87 5.13 -13.22
C VAL A 289 -19.02 6.10 -13.50
N PHE A 290 -20.14 5.57 -13.97
CA PHE A 290 -21.32 6.37 -14.27
C PHE A 290 -22.32 6.26 -13.13
N ALA A 291 -22.75 7.39 -12.60
CA ALA A 291 -23.87 7.47 -11.67
C ALA A 291 -25.05 8.10 -12.38
N ALA A 292 -26.27 7.63 -12.11
CA ALA A 292 -27.48 8.21 -12.73
C ALA A 292 -28.60 8.44 -11.72
N SER A 293 -29.34 9.52 -11.94
CA SER A 293 -30.61 9.83 -11.28
C SER A 293 -31.77 9.64 -12.27
N ASN A 294 -32.92 10.23 -11.99
CA ASN A 294 -34.03 10.26 -12.95
C ASN A 294 -33.86 11.33 -14.04
N SER A 295 -33.01 12.34 -13.82
CA SER A 295 -32.81 13.49 -14.71
C SER A 295 -31.42 13.52 -15.31
N ASP A 296 -30.42 13.13 -14.53
CA ASP A 296 -29.02 13.39 -14.83
C ASP A 296 -28.20 12.11 -14.84
N VAL A 297 -27.12 12.13 -15.63
CA VAL A 297 -26.09 11.09 -15.64
C VAL A 297 -24.75 11.79 -15.44
N TRP A 298 -24.01 11.34 -14.44
CA TRP A 298 -22.68 11.84 -14.11
C TRP A 298 -21.62 10.79 -14.48
N LEU A 299 -20.50 11.27 -15.00
CA LEU A 299 -19.28 10.47 -15.15
C LEU A 299 -18.31 10.86 -14.04
N LEU A 300 -17.97 9.91 -13.18
CA LEU A 300 -16.86 9.98 -12.26
C LEU A 300 -15.64 9.41 -12.97
N HIS A 301 -14.71 10.29 -13.33
CA HIS A 301 -13.46 9.92 -14.00
C HIS A 301 -12.32 9.93 -12.98
N ALA A 302 -11.65 8.79 -12.83
CA ALA A 302 -10.52 8.64 -11.93
C ALA A 302 -9.34 9.50 -12.39
N VAL A 303 -8.71 10.15 -11.42
CA VAL A 303 -7.44 10.84 -11.59
C VAL A 303 -6.34 9.81 -11.85
N SER A 304 -5.23 10.19 -12.49
CA SER A 304 -4.11 9.27 -12.73
C SER A 304 -3.50 8.77 -11.40
N PHE A 305 -2.98 7.54 -11.36
CA PHE A 305 -2.35 6.99 -10.16
C PHE A 305 -1.18 7.84 -9.64
N PRO A 306 -0.27 8.40 -10.46
CA PRO A 306 0.81 9.26 -9.98
C PRO A 306 0.32 10.50 -9.20
N GLU A 307 -0.78 11.12 -9.65
CA GLU A 307 -1.41 12.24 -8.96
C GLU A 307 -2.10 11.79 -7.67
N GLN A 308 -2.80 10.64 -7.69
CA GLN A 308 -3.40 10.06 -6.49
C GLN A 308 -2.34 9.72 -5.43
N ILE A 309 -1.22 9.09 -5.82
CA ILE A 309 -0.09 8.78 -4.93
C ILE A 309 0.44 10.05 -4.27
N SER A 310 0.63 11.12 -5.05
CA SER A 310 1.11 12.41 -4.53
C SER A 310 0.17 12.98 -3.46
N GLN A 311 -1.14 12.87 -3.67
CA GLN A 311 -2.14 13.29 -2.68
C GLN A 311 -2.14 12.40 -1.42
N LEU A 312 -2.03 11.09 -1.59
CA LEU A 312 -1.97 10.13 -0.47
C LEU A 312 -0.72 10.31 0.38
N LEU A 313 0.42 10.60 -0.24
CA LEU A 313 1.66 10.92 0.46
C LEU A 313 1.49 12.19 1.32
N ALA A 314 0.83 13.23 0.80
CA ALA A 314 0.51 14.42 1.59
C ALA A 314 -0.44 14.12 2.77
N GLN A 315 -1.36 13.16 2.60
CA GLN A 315 -2.26 12.68 3.65
C GLN A 315 -1.64 11.63 4.59
N LYS A 316 -0.36 11.28 4.38
CA LYS A 316 0.39 10.27 5.15
C LYS A 316 -0.25 8.86 5.10
N GLN A 317 -0.91 8.52 4.00
CA GLN A 317 -1.56 7.23 3.74
C GLN A 317 -0.65 6.34 2.86
N PHE A 318 0.40 5.78 3.45
CA PHE A 318 1.44 5.05 2.70
C PHE A 318 0.98 3.68 2.19
N GLU A 319 0.17 2.95 2.95
CA GLU A 319 -0.30 1.61 2.55
C GLU A 319 -1.11 1.64 1.25
N LEU A 320 -2.05 2.58 1.14
CA LEU A 320 -2.82 2.77 -0.08
C LEU A 320 -1.95 3.25 -1.25
N ALA A 321 -1.00 4.15 -0.98
CA ALA A 321 -0.07 4.63 -2.00
C ALA A 321 0.80 3.49 -2.57
N LEU A 322 1.26 2.56 -1.71
CA LEU A 322 2.00 1.37 -2.14
C LEU A 322 1.13 0.44 -3.00
N HIS A 323 -0.12 0.22 -2.60
CA HIS A 323 -1.04 -0.60 -3.40
C HIS A 323 -1.31 0.02 -4.78
N MET A 324 -1.49 1.34 -4.85
CA MET A 324 -1.64 2.04 -6.13
C MET A 324 -0.39 1.97 -7.00
N ALA A 325 0.80 2.11 -6.41
CA ALA A 325 2.06 1.94 -7.11
C ALA A 325 2.21 0.51 -7.65
N ASP A 326 1.68 -0.50 -6.96
CA ASP A 326 1.67 -1.87 -7.47
C ASP A 326 0.78 -2.05 -8.72
N MET A 327 -0.30 -1.26 -8.79
CA MET A 327 -1.29 -1.32 -9.86
C MET A 327 -0.95 -0.48 -11.10
N THR A 328 0.12 0.34 -11.08
CA THR A 328 0.51 1.13 -12.25
C THR A 328 0.96 0.23 -13.40
N LYS A 329 0.73 0.67 -14.64
CA LYS A 329 1.14 -0.03 -15.87
C LYS A 329 2.52 0.44 -16.38
N GLU A 330 3.28 1.12 -15.53
CA GLU A 330 4.60 1.66 -15.85
C GLU A 330 5.64 0.54 -15.92
N SER A 331 6.87 0.88 -16.32
CA SER A 331 7.94 -0.11 -16.35
C SER A 331 8.25 -0.62 -14.93
N GLU A 332 8.68 -1.88 -14.82
CA GLU A 332 9.01 -2.49 -13.52
C GLU A 332 10.09 -1.69 -12.77
N LEU A 333 10.99 -1.01 -13.49
CA LEU A 333 12.02 -0.15 -12.92
C LEU A 333 11.44 1.13 -12.30
N GLU A 334 10.57 1.86 -13.02
CA GLU A 334 9.92 3.07 -12.51
C GLU A 334 9.03 2.75 -11.31
N LYS A 335 8.28 1.63 -11.42
CA LYS A 335 7.45 1.11 -10.35
C LYS A 335 8.26 0.84 -9.08
N GLN A 336 9.42 0.18 -9.20
CA GLN A 336 10.31 -0.07 -8.07
C GLN A 336 10.85 1.22 -7.45
N GLN A 337 11.19 2.23 -8.27
CA GLN A 337 11.63 3.53 -7.79
C GLN A 337 10.53 4.26 -6.99
N VAL A 338 9.29 4.25 -7.50
CA VAL A 338 8.14 4.85 -6.81
C VAL A 338 7.85 4.13 -5.50
N ILE A 339 7.83 2.79 -5.50
CA ILE A 339 7.64 1.97 -4.29
C ILE A 339 8.71 2.29 -3.25
N GLN A 340 9.99 2.28 -3.66
CA GLN A 340 11.11 2.58 -2.79
C GLN A 340 11.00 3.99 -2.18
N ARG A 341 10.58 4.99 -2.97
CA ARG A 341 10.32 6.34 -2.48
C ARG A 341 9.20 6.36 -1.44
N ILE A 342 8.08 5.68 -1.68
CA ILE A 342 6.96 5.62 -0.75
C ILE A 342 7.38 4.91 0.55
N GLU A 343 8.12 3.80 0.46
CA GLU A 343 8.62 3.06 1.63
C GLU A 343 9.62 3.89 2.46
N ASN A 344 10.52 4.66 1.81
CA ASN A 344 11.43 5.58 2.52
C ASN A 344 10.68 6.67 3.29
N LEU A 345 9.65 7.27 2.67
CA LEU A 345 8.79 8.25 3.34
C LEU A 345 7.99 7.63 4.49
N ASN A 346 7.54 6.37 4.34
CA ASN A 346 6.83 5.64 5.39
C ASN A 346 7.76 5.34 6.58
N ALA A 347 8.99 4.89 6.34
CA ALA A 347 9.98 4.65 7.38
C ALA A 347 10.27 5.92 8.18
N PHE A 348 10.44 7.06 7.50
CA PHE A 348 10.58 8.37 8.14
C PHE A 348 9.32 8.76 8.96
N TYR A 349 8.12 8.51 8.42
CA TYR A 349 6.88 8.79 9.13
C TYR A 349 6.72 7.94 10.41
N LEU A 350 7.03 6.65 10.35
CA LEU A 350 7.00 5.73 11.49
C LEU A 350 7.99 6.18 12.58
N PHE A 351 9.17 6.65 12.18
CA PHE A 351 10.12 7.27 13.10
C PHE A 351 9.53 8.49 13.82
N CYS A 352 8.89 9.41 13.06
CA CYS A 352 8.21 10.57 13.64
C CYS A 352 7.03 10.19 14.56
N LYS A 353 6.44 9.01 14.39
CA LYS A 353 5.40 8.44 15.26
C LYS A 353 5.96 7.66 16.46
N GLN A 354 7.27 7.68 16.68
CA GLN A 354 7.99 6.95 17.74
C GLN A 354 7.92 5.43 17.61
N ASN A 355 7.48 4.90 16.46
CA ASN A 355 7.55 3.48 16.18
C ASN A 355 8.94 3.14 15.60
N PHE A 356 9.96 3.23 16.47
CA PHE A 356 11.36 3.14 16.05
C PHE A 356 11.72 1.78 15.49
N LYS A 357 11.18 0.69 16.05
CA LYS A 357 11.50 -0.67 15.60
C LYS A 357 11.07 -0.90 14.15
N ASP A 358 9.80 -0.67 13.85
CA ASP A 358 9.26 -0.87 12.49
C ASP A 358 9.92 0.09 11.48
N ALA A 359 10.25 1.32 11.91
CA ALA A 359 11.00 2.27 11.09
C ALA A 359 12.40 1.76 10.74
N MET A 360 13.15 1.24 11.72
CA MET A 360 14.50 0.70 11.51
C MET A 360 14.50 -0.55 10.65
N ASP A 361 13.51 -1.43 10.83
CA ASP A 361 13.35 -2.63 10.00
C ASP A 361 13.10 -2.27 8.53
N LEU A 362 12.31 -1.22 8.27
CA LEU A 362 12.11 -0.68 6.92
C LEU A 362 13.39 -0.06 6.35
N PHE A 363 14.11 0.80 7.09
CA PHE A 363 15.39 1.36 6.64
C PHE A 363 16.42 0.28 6.31
N LEU A 364 16.39 -0.82 7.07
CA LEU A 364 17.25 -1.97 6.86
C LEU A 364 16.89 -2.78 5.61
N LYS A 365 15.59 -2.94 5.34
CA LYS A 365 15.07 -3.58 4.12
C LYS A 365 15.39 -2.75 2.87
N LEU A 366 15.34 -1.42 2.99
CA LEU A 366 15.58 -0.47 1.90
C LEU A 366 17.06 -0.16 1.65
N GLU A 367 17.96 -0.71 2.47
CA GLU A 367 19.39 -0.41 2.44
C GLU A 367 19.68 1.11 2.46
N THR A 368 18.92 1.83 3.30
CA THR A 368 19.08 3.28 3.47
C THR A 368 20.44 3.59 4.06
N ASP A 369 21.12 4.64 3.55
CA ASP A 369 22.42 5.09 4.03
C ASP A 369 22.35 5.41 5.54
N PRO A 370 23.17 4.76 6.38
CA PRO A 370 23.17 4.92 7.83
C PRO A 370 23.39 6.37 8.24
N SER A 371 24.08 7.17 7.44
CA SER A 371 24.31 8.60 7.70
C SER A 371 22.99 9.37 7.78
N HIS A 372 22.03 9.05 6.91
CA HIS A 372 20.70 9.65 6.91
C HIS A 372 19.89 9.21 8.13
N VAL A 373 19.97 7.92 8.51
CA VAL A 373 19.25 7.35 9.66
C VAL A 373 19.81 7.89 10.99
N ILE A 374 21.13 7.94 11.13
CA ILE A 374 21.80 8.52 12.32
C ILE A 374 21.47 10.01 12.43
N GLY A 375 21.40 10.72 11.30
CA GLY A 375 21.01 12.13 11.26
C GLY A 375 19.56 12.40 11.69
N LEU A 376 18.73 11.39 11.95
CA LEU A 376 17.43 11.59 12.58
C LEU A 376 17.57 11.93 14.07
N PHE A 377 18.60 11.41 14.75
CA PHE A 377 18.79 11.54 16.20
C PHE A 377 19.65 12.74 16.59
N PRO A 378 19.26 13.52 17.60
CA PRO A 378 20.02 14.69 18.02
C PRO A 378 21.43 14.31 18.54
N ASN A 379 22.41 15.19 18.33
CA ASN A 379 23.77 15.11 18.89
C ASN A 379 24.64 13.90 18.49
N LEU A 380 24.22 13.06 17.53
CA LEU A 380 25.03 11.92 17.08
C LEU A 380 26.05 12.28 15.99
N LEU A 381 25.68 13.17 15.06
CA LEU A 381 26.53 13.67 13.98
C LEU A 381 26.96 15.12 14.23
N PRO A 382 28.09 15.57 13.66
CA PRO A 382 28.46 16.99 13.66
C PRO A 382 27.37 17.87 13.05
N ASP A 383 27.11 19.03 13.65
CA ASP A 383 26.02 19.93 13.24
C ASP A 383 26.12 20.39 11.78
N GLU A 384 27.34 20.64 11.30
CA GLU A 384 27.60 21.01 9.89
C GLU A 384 27.17 19.91 8.92
N PHE A 385 27.45 18.65 9.27
CA PHE A 385 27.08 17.51 8.44
C PHE A 385 25.58 17.23 8.53
N ARG A 386 25.01 17.28 9.74
CA ARG A 386 23.58 17.10 10.01
C ARG A 386 22.74 18.12 9.25
N SER A 387 23.16 19.38 9.26
CA SER A 387 22.46 20.48 8.56
C SER A 387 22.51 20.34 7.03
N SER A 388 23.43 19.51 6.52
CA SER A 388 23.56 19.23 5.09
C SER A 388 22.67 18.07 4.60
N LEU A 389 21.97 17.38 5.52
CA LEU A 389 21.04 16.30 5.22
C LEU A 389 19.63 16.86 5.10
N GLU A 390 18.92 16.45 4.04
CA GLU A 390 17.54 16.85 3.77
C GLU A 390 16.58 15.76 4.22
N TYR A 391 15.48 16.17 4.85
CA TYR A 391 14.42 15.29 5.35
C TYR A 391 13.04 15.77 4.86
N PRO A 392 12.07 14.85 4.68
CA PRO A 392 10.76 15.21 4.14
C PRO A 392 9.94 16.17 5.02
N ASP A 393 10.12 16.06 6.34
CA ASP A 393 9.34 16.77 7.35
C ASP A 393 10.27 17.19 8.51
N ARG A 394 9.80 18.08 9.40
CA ARG A 394 10.59 18.51 10.57
C ARG A 394 10.88 17.33 11.50
N LEU A 395 12.13 17.19 11.92
CA LEU A 395 12.54 16.15 12.85
C LEU A 395 11.87 16.33 14.22
N PRO A 396 11.42 15.24 14.86
CA PRO A 396 10.88 15.30 16.21
C PRO A 396 11.97 15.69 17.22
N ASN A 397 11.61 16.46 18.24
CA ASN A 397 12.51 16.78 19.34
C ASN A 397 12.48 15.65 20.38
N LEU A 398 13.27 14.61 20.15
CA LEU A 398 13.35 13.43 21.02
C LEU A 398 14.07 13.76 22.33
N GLN A 399 13.42 13.49 23.47
CA GLN A 399 14.00 13.70 24.81
C GLN A 399 13.63 12.55 25.76
N GLY A 400 14.48 12.32 26.77
CA GLY A 400 14.23 11.33 27.82
C GLY A 400 14.06 9.91 27.29
N THR A 401 12.97 9.25 27.69
CA THR A 401 12.67 7.85 27.38
C THR A 401 12.46 7.59 25.88
N GLU A 402 11.94 8.57 25.15
CA GLU A 402 11.74 8.45 23.69
C GLU A 402 13.07 8.35 22.95
N LEU A 403 14.05 9.15 23.39
CA LEU A 403 15.40 9.13 22.85
C LEU A 403 16.09 7.81 23.20
N GLU A 404 15.96 7.32 24.43
CA GLU A 404 16.54 6.04 24.85
C GLU A 404 15.99 4.86 24.03
N ASN A 405 14.66 4.77 23.88
CA ASN A 405 14.02 3.73 23.06
C ASN A 405 14.46 3.79 21.60
N GLY A 406 14.56 5.00 21.05
CA GLY A 406 15.04 5.19 19.68
C GLY A 406 16.52 4.81 19.52
N LEU A 407 17.38 5.10 20.50
CA LEU A 407 18.80 4.72 20.48
C LEU A 407 19.00 3.21 20.60
N LEU A 408 18.16 2.51 21.37
CA LEU A 408 18.17 1.04 21.40
C LEU A 408 17.83 0.46 20.03
N ALA A 409 16.76 0.93 19.39
CA ALA A 409 16.39 0.50 18.04
C ALA A 409 17.48 0.85 17.00
N LEU A 410 18.10 2.04 17.10
CA LEU A 410 19.22 2.44 16.26
C LEU A 410 20.43 1.52 16.47
N THR A 411 20.69 1.11 17.70
CA THR A 411 21.83 0.23 18.03
C THR A 411 21.67 -1.12 17.32
N ASP A 412 20.48 -1.73 17.39
CA ASP A 412 20.18 -2.99 16.71
C ASP A 412 20.35 -2.87 15.19
N TYR A 413 19.82 -1.78 14.61
CA TYR A 413 19.99 -1.46 13.19
C TYR A 413 21.48 -1.32 12.80
N LEU A 414 22.25 -0.54 13.55
CA LEU A 414 23.66 -0.27 13.25
C LEU A 414 24.53 -1.52 13.39
N ILE A 415 24.23 -2.41 14.34
CA ILE A 415 24.91 -3.70 14.48
C ILE A 415 24.70 -4.54 13.22
N GLU A 416 23.45 -4.66 12.75
CA GLU A 416 23.11 -5.44 11.58
C GLU A 416 23.75 -4.87 10.29
N VAL A 417 23.68 -3.55 10.11
CA VAL A 417 24.37 -2.87 8.99
C VAL A 417 25.88 -3.11 9.05
N ARG A 418 26.50 -3.01 10.23
CA ARG A 418 27.92 -3.27 10.42
C ARG A 418 28.29 -4.71 10.04
N HIS A 419 27.46 -5.69 10.39
CA HIS A 419 27.66 -7.08 9.99
C HIS A 419 27.63 -7.26 8.47
N ARG A 420 26.65 -6.66 7.78
CA ARG A 420 26.56 -6.70 6.31
C ARG A 420 27.76 -6.07 5.63
N LEU A 421 28.18 -4.89 6.09
CA LEU A 421 29.37 -4.22 5.55
C LEU A 421 30.63 -5.07 5.75
N LYS A 422 30.75 -5.80 6.87
CA LYS A 422 31.90 -6.68 7.11
C LYS A 422 31.87 -7.96 6.27
N SER A 423 30.70 -8.51 5.98
CA SER A 423 30.59 -9.72 5.16
C SER A 423 30.93 -9.47 3.68
N ASP A 424 30.67 -8.26 3.20
CA ASP A 424 30.97 -7.90 1.83
C ASP A 424 32.48 -7.65 1.66
N ASN A 425 33.19 -8.37 0.79
CA ASN A 425 34.65 -8.23 0.63
C ASN A 425 35.06 -7.05 -0.26
N THR A 426 34.10 -6.29 -0.79
CA THR A 426 34.36 -5.14 -1.64
C THR A 426 34.77 -3.89 -0.83
N SER A 427 35.70 -3.11 -1.40
CA SER A 427 36.23 -1.86 -0.81
C SER A 427 35.29 -0.66 -0.98
N ASN A 428 34.39 -0.75 -1.96
CA ASN A 428 33.39 0.28 -2.27
C ASN A 428 32.13 0.09 -1.42
N VAL A 429 31.44 1.19 -1.13
CA VAL A 429 30.13 1.15 -0.46
C VAL A 429 29.12 0.56 -1.46
N PRO A 430 28.24 -0.37 -1.05
CA PRO A 430 27.08 -0.79 -1.85
C PRO A 430 26.27 0.42 -2.30
N SER A 431 25.49 0.28 -3.39
CA SER A 431 24.58 1.35 -3.83
C SER A 431 23.45 1.53 -2.81
N MET A 432 23.68 2.35 -1.78
CA MET A 432 22.71 2.62 -0.72
C MET A 432 21.70 3.67 -1.14
N THR A 433 20.51 3.59 -0.55
CA THR A 433 19.40 4.52 -0.84
C THR A 433 19.44 5.72 0.10
N ALA A 434 18.98 6.88 -0.36
CA ALA A 434 18.77 8.04 0.50
C ALA A 434 17.29 8.15 0.87
N ILE A 435 16.99 8.78 2.01
CA ILE A 435 15.60 9.02 2.46
C ILE A 435 14.84 9.92 1.46
N MET A 436 15.56 10.78 0.72
CA MET A 436 15.03 11.60 -0.36
C MET A 436 15.84 11.39 -1.65
N GLU A 437 15.20 11.43 -2.82
CA GLU A 437 15.84 11.25 -4.14
C GLU A 437 16.95 12.29 -4.43
N ALA A 438 16.84 13.50 -3.88
CA ALA A 438 17.86 14.55 -3.99
C ALA A 438 19.01 14.41 -2.96
N GLY A 439 18.85 13.51 -1.98
CA GLY A 439 19.85 13.23 -0.95
C GLY A 439 21.06 12.54 -1.57
N LYS A 440 22.14 13.28 -1.76
CA LYS A 440 23.41 12.69 -2.23
C LYS A 440 23.97 11.80 -1.13
N THR A 441 24.22 10.53 -1.43
CA THR A 441 25.10 9.66 -0.62
C THR A 441 26.52 10.23 -0.70
N LYS A 442 26.89 11.04 0.30
CA LYS A 442 28.19 11.74 0.29
C LYS A 442 29.35 10.81 0.63
N ILE A 443 29.08 9.69 1.30
CA ILE A 443 30.12 8.79 1.82
C ILE A 443 30.45 7.73 0.79
N ARG A 444 31.65 7.82 0.21
CA ARG A 444 32.12 6.92 -0.84
C ARG A 444 33.06 5.82 -0.33
N SER A 445 33.50 5.91 0.93
CA SER A 445 34.43 4.96 1.52
C SER A 445 33.77 4.11 2.60
N LYS A 446 33.86 2.80 2.45
CA LYS A 446 33.43 1.81 3.44
C LYS A 446 34.06 2.01 4.82
N LYS A 447 35.35 2.39 4.85
CA LYS A 447 36.07 2.66 6.11
C LYS A 447 35.51 3.89 6.84
N GLN A 448 35.16 4.94 6.09
CA GLN A 448 34.53 6.14 6.67
C GLN A 448 33.14 5.83 7.21
N LEU A 449 32.35 5.02 6.49
CA LEU A 449 31.03 4.59 6.95
C LEU A 449 31.13 3.74 8.23
N LEU A 450 32.04 2.76 8.28
CA LEU A 450 32.31 1.97 9.49
C LEU A 450 32.77 2.83 10.67
N GLN A 451 33.58 3.87 10.41
CA GLN A 451 34.01 4.81 11.43
C GLN A 451 32.84 5.61 12.02
N ILE A 452 31.91 6.06 11.18
CA ILE A 452 30.70 6.75 11.64
C ILE A 452 29.83 5.79 12.46
N ILE A 453 29.57 4.58 11.94
CA ILE A 453 28.77 3.57 12.64
C ILE A 453 29.37 3.24 14.01
N ASP A 454 30.65 2.90 14.09
CA ASP A 454 31.30 2.54 15.36
C ASP A 454 31.32 3.72 16.36
N THR A 455 31.54 4.95 15.88
CA THR A 455 31.51 6.15 16.74
C THR A 455 30.09 6.43 17.25
N THR A 456 29.08 6.22 16.41
CA THR A 456 27.68 6.37 16.81
C THR A 456 27.26 5.28 17.78
N LEU A 457 27.65 4.01 17.57
CA LEU A 457 27.40 2.91 18.51
C LEU A 457 28.00 3.21 19.88
N LEU A 458 29.23 3.76 19.93
CA LEU A 458 29.84 4.22 21.18
C LEU A 458 28.98 5.29 21.87
N LYS A 459 28.53 6.32 21.14
CA LYS A 459 27.66 7.37 21.68
C LYS A 459 26.31 6.82 22.16
N CYS A 460 25.73 5.84 21.45
CA CYS A 460 24.49 5.18 21.85
C CYS A 460 24.68 4.40 23.15
N TYR A 461 25.73 3.57 23.26
CA TYR A 461 26.01 2.80 24.47
C TYR A 461 26.26 3.67 25.70
N LEU A 462 26.95 4.82 25.54
CA LEU A 462 27.15 5.77 26.64
C LEU A 462 25.85 6.40 27.16
N GLN A 463 24.76 6.31 26.40
CA GLN A 463 23.45 6.85 26.79
C GLN A 463 22.46 5.76 27.23
N THR A 464 22.59 4.53 26.70
CA THR A 464 21.66 3.42 26.99
C THR A 464 22.25 2.35 27.91
N ASN A 465 23.46 1.88 27.63
CA ASN A 465 24.07 0.76 28.36
C ASN A 465 25.60 0.86 28.42
N ASP A 466 26.08 1.40 29.55
CA ASP A 466 27.50 1.60 29.84
C ASP A 466 28.34 0.32 29.81
N ALA A 467 27.76 -0.84 30.13
CA ALA A 467 28.50 -2.10 30.22
C ALA A 467 29.03 -2.58 28.85
N LEU A 468 28.37 -2.16 27.76
CA LEU A 468 28.72 -2.55 26.41
C LEU A 468 29.85 -1.70 25.81
N VAL A 469 30.16 -0.54 26.39
CA VAL A 469 31.19 0.38 25.90
C VAL A 469 32.57 -0.29 25.86
N ALA A 470 32.99 -0.89 26.98
CA ALA A 470 34.28 -1.57 27.05
C ALA A 470 34.35 -2.78 26.09
N SER A 471 33.23 -3.46 25.86
CA SER A 471 33.13 -4.58 24.94
C SER A 471 33.29 -4.14 23.48
N LEU A 472 32.64 -3.04 23.07
CA LEU A 472 32.82 -2.45 21.74
C LEU A 472 34.28 -2.02 21.51
N LEU A 473 34.88 -1.33 22.49
CA LEU A 473 36.24 -0.81 22.36
C LEU A 473 37.31 -1.90 22.26
N ARG A 474 37.06 -3.09 22.85
CA ARG A 474 37.98 -4.24 22.79
C ARG A 474 37.95 -5.00 21.46
N VAL A 475 36.95 -4.76 20.61
CA VAL A 475 36.86 -5.43 19.29
C VAL A 475 38.07 -5.06 18.44
N LYS A 476 38.71 -6.05 17.81
CA LYS A 476 39.94 -5.87 17.02
C LYS A 476 39.76 -4.90 15.85
N ASP A 477 38.62 -4.95 15.15
CA ASP A 477 38.29 -4.00 14.07
C ASP A 477 37.37 -2.88 14.59
N ASN A 478 37.88 -2.10 15.53
CA ASN A 478 37.20 -0.90 16.00
C ASN A 478 37.61 0.32 15.15
N TYR A 479 36.67 0.87 14.39
CA TYR A 479 36.87 2.02 13.52
C TYR A 479 36.50 3.36 14.18
N CYS A 480 36.18 3.41 15.48
CA CYS A 480 35.83 4.62 16.22
C CYS A 480 36.76 5.80 15.89
N HIS A 481 36.16 6.97 15.63
CA HIS A 481 36.88 8.21 15.43
C HIS A 481 37.48 8.69 16.75
N ILE A 482 38.80 8.87 16.77
CA ILE A 482 39.58 9.12 17.98
C ILE A 482 39.09 10.37 18.71
N ASP A 483 39.07 11.53 18.04
CA ASP A 483 38.81 12.80 18.72
C ASP A 483 37.37 12.89 19.27
N GLU A 484 36.39 12.47 18.48
CA GLU A 484 34.98 12.39 18.89
C GLU A 484 34.75 11.37 20.02
N SER A 485 35.40 10.20 19.96
CA SER A 485 35.29 9.19 21.01
C SER A 485 35.95 9.66 22.31
N GLU A 486 37.09 10.34 22.22
CA GLU A 486 37.77 10.95 23.36
C GLU A 486 36.89 12.02 24.02
N ARG A 487 36.27 12.90 23.23
CA ARG A 487 35.33 13.92 23.72
C ARG A 487 34.14 13.29 24.43
N ALA A 488 33.49 12.31 23.80
CA ALA A 488 32.32 11.64 24.37
C ALA A 488 32.65 10.90 25.69
N LEU A 489 33.75 10.13 25.72
CA LEU A 489 34.17 9.40 26.93
C LEU A 489 34.55 10.35 28.08
N LYS A 490 35.22 11.48 27.78
CA LYS A 490 35.55 12.49 28.79
C LYS A 490 34.30 13.17 29.36
N GLN A 491 33.31 13.47 28.51
CA GLN A 491 32.05 14.10 28.93
C GLN A 491 31.27 13.21 29.91
N HIS A 492 31.27 11.89 29.69
CA HIS A 492 30.63 10.90 30.58
C HIS A 492 31.54 10.40 31.71
N GLN A 493 32.73 11.00 31.90
CA GLN A 493 33.73 10.60 32.92
C GLN A 493 34.18 9.12 32.86
N LYS A 494 34.09 8.50 31.67
CA LYS A 494 34.47 7.10 31.41
C LYS A 494 35.96 6.97 31.09
N TYR A 495 36.81 7.25 32.08
CA TYR A 495 38.27 7.27 31.89
C TYR A 495 38.90 5.89 31.71
N SER A 496 38.32 4.85 32.32
CA SER A 496 38.78 3.46 32.17
C SER A 496 38.66 2.99 30.71
N GLU A 497 37.52 3.29 30.10
CA GLU A 497 37.21 3.00 28.70
C GLU A 497 38.09 3.84 27.76
N LEU A 498 38.40 5.10 28.13
CA LEU A 498 39.31 5.94 27.37
C LEU A 498 40.75 5.38 27.30
N ILE A 499 41.22 4.74 28.38
CA ILE A 499 42.51 4.03 28.36
C ILE A 499 42.46 2.86 27.39
N ILE A 500 41.37 2.08 27.36
CA ILE A 500 41.19 0.98 26.39
C ILE A 500 41.23 1.52 24.97
N LEU A 501 40.58 2.66 24.70
CA LEU A 501 40.61 3.30 23.38
C LEU A 501 42.04 3.71 22.98
N TYR A 502 42.80 4.36 23.87
CA TYR A 502 44.18 4.76 23.58
C TYR A 502 45.11 3.56 23.37
N ASP A 503 44.95 2.51 24.18
CA ASP A 503 45.68 1.25 24.03
C ASP A 503 45.46 0.64 22.64
N LYS A 504 44.20 0.46 22.26
CA LYS A 504 43.85 -0.13 20.95
C LYS A 504 44.23 0.73 19.76
N LYS A 505 44.44 2.04 19.95
CA LYS A 505 44.85 2.97 18.91
C LYS A 505 46.34 3.32 18.95
N GLY A 506 47.14 2.69 19.83
CA GLY A 506 48.59 2.90 19.94
C GLY A 506 48.99 4.24 20.54
N MET A 507 48.09 4.95 21.20
CA MET A 507 48.33 6.27 21.82
C MET A 507 48.79 6.14 23.27
N HIS A 508 49.83 5.35 23.51
CA HIS A 508 50.30 4.98 24.85
C HIS A 508 50.72 6.19 25.70
N ARG A 509 51.36 7.20 25.12
CA ARG A 509 51.71 8.44 25.84
C ARG A 509 50.47 9.14 26.42
N LYS A 510 49.42 9.33 25.61
CA LYS A 510 48.16 9.95 26.09
C LYS A 510 47.49 9.11 27.18
N ALA A 511 47.55 7.78 27.08
CA ALA A 511 47.04 6.87 28.11
C ALA A 511 47.77 7.03 29.45
N LEU A 512 49.11 7.06 29.41
CA LEU A 512 49.96 7.23 30.59
C LEU A 512 49.81 8.61 31.23
N GLU A 513 49.74 9.67 30.43
CA GLU A 513 49.45 11.03 30.92
C GLU A 513 48.08 11.10 31.61
N LEU A 514 47.05 10.45 31.04
CA LEU A 514 45.73 10.41 31.64
C LEU A 514 45.74 9.64 32.97
N LEU A 515 46.41 8.48 33.02
CA LEU A 515 46.59 7.69 34.24
C LEU A 515 47.28 8.50 35.33
N MET A 516 48.38 9.19 35.01
CA MET A 516 49.11 10.04 35.96
C MET A 516 48.25 11.20 36.49
N ARG A 517 47.46 11.85 35.61
CA ARG A 517 46.55 12.95 36.03
C ARG A 517 45.40 12.47 36.91
N GLN A 518 44.86 11.28 36.63
CA GLN A 518 43.74 10.71 37.37
C GLN A 518 44.17 10.04 38.67
N ALA A 519 45.37 9.47 38.73
CA ALA A 519 45.93 8.84 39.94
C ALA A 519 45.98 9.80 41.13
N LYS A 520 46.17 11.11 40.87
CA LYS A 520 46.25 12.18 41.88
C LYS A 520 44.88 12.67 42.37
N LYS A 521 43.77 12.21 41.77
CA LYS A 521 42.41 12.65 42.13
C LYS A 521 41.75 11.63 43.06
N PRO A 522 41.25 12.04 44.24
CA PRO A 522 40.69 11.12 45.23
C PRO A 522 39.37 10.47 44.81
N ASP A 523 38.58 11.13 43.97
CA ASP A 523 37.26 10.65 43.51
C ASP A 523 37.29 9.95 42.15
N SER A 524 38.50 9.69 41.61
CA SER A 524 38.64 9.08 40.29
C SER A 524 38.54 7.55 40.36
N PRO A 525 37.85 6.88 39.39
CA PRO A 525 37.86 5.41 39.28
C PRO A 525 39.25 4.85 38.96
N LEU A 526 40.21 5.71 38.60
CA LEU A 526 41.60 5.36 38.28
C LEU A 526 42.59 5.86 39.36
N LYS A 527 42.14 6.01 40.61
CA LYS A 527 43.00 6.44 41.72
C LYS A 527 44.13 5.43 41.96
N GLY A 528 45.31 5.96 42.29
CA GLY A 528 46.48 5.16 42.64
C GLY A 528 47.36 4.76 41.45
N HIS A 529 48.56 4.30 41.77
CA HIS A 529 49.64 3.97 40.82
C HIS A 529 49.55 2.54 40.25
N GLU A 530 48.72 1.67 40.82
CA GLU A 530 48.59 0.25 40.43
C GLU A 530 48.21 0.06 38.96
N ARG A 531 47.26 0.86 38.44
CA ARG A 531 46.84 0.80 37.03
C ARG A 531 47.95 1.27 36.09
N THR A 532 48.75 2.25 36.51
CA THR A 532 49.91 2.69 35.75
C THR A 532 50.97 1.59 35.67
N ILE A 533 51.25 0.91 36.79
CA ILE A 533 52.18 -0.22 36.81
C ILE A 533 51.69 -1.33 35.89
N SER A 534 50.43 -1.73 36.03
CA SER A 534 49.84 -2.76 35.16
C SER A 534 49.90 -2.36 33.69
N TYR A 535 49.64 -1.10 33.35
CA TYR A 535 49.74 -0.62 31.97
C TYR A 535 51.19 -0.65 31.44
N LEU A 536 52.15 -0.23 32.26
CA LEU A 536 53.58 -0.24 31.91
C LEU A 536 54.13 -1.66 31.74
N GLN A 537 53.69 -2.62 32.56
CA GLN A 537 54.06 -4.03 32.43
C GLN A 537 53.52 -4.68 31.14
N HIS A 538 52.37 -4.20 30.65
CA HIS A 538 51.80 -4.67 29.38
C HIS A 538 52.35 -3.94 28.15
N LEU A 539 53.08 -2.84 28.34
CA LEU A 539 53.76 -2.15 27.23
C LEU A 539 54.91 -3.02 26.72
N GLY A 540 54.95 -3.25 25.41
CA GLY A 540 56.03 -4.01 24.79
C GLY A 540 57.37 -3.27 24.81
N VAL A 541 58.44 -4.00 24.50
CA VAL A 541 59.84 -3.51 24.42
C VAL A 541 59.98 -2.33 23.45
N GLU A 542 59.06 -2.19 22.50
CA GLU A 542 59.01 -1.10 21.52
C GLU A 542 58.74 0.29 22.14
N HIS A 543 58.30 0.35 23.40
CA HIS A 543 57.93 1.59 24.10
C HIS A 543 58.74 1.83 25.39
N LEU A 544 59.98 1.32 25.44
CA LEU A 544 60.89 1.48 26.59
C LEU A 544 61.12 2.95 26.99
N ASP A 545 61.14 3.85 26.03
CA ASP A 545 61.25 5.29 26.23
C ASP A 545 60.10 5.84 27.12
N LEU A 546 58.87 5.45 26.80
CA LEU A 546 57.69 5.79 27.60
C LEU A 546 57.70 5.09 28.95
N ILE A 547 58.17 3.84 29.02
CA ILE A 547 58.27 3.11 30.29
C ILE A 547 59.18 3.85 31.26
N PHE A 548 60.39 4.24 30.83
CA PHE A 548 61.32 4.97 31.70
C PHE A 548 60.82 6.37 32.06
N GLU A 549 60.17 7.07 31.12
CA GLU A 549 59.60 8.40 31.37
C GLU A 549 58.54 8.35 32.49
N PHE A 550 57.60 7.42 32.40
CA PHE A 550 56.47 7.33 33.32
C PHE A 550 56.73 6.46 34.56
N ALA A 551 57.71 5.56 34.56
CA ALA A 551 58.13 4.85 35.78
C ALA A 551 58.73 5.81 36.82
N LYS A 552 59.35 6.91 36.38
CA LYS A 552 60.02 7.88 37.26
C LYS A 552 59.11 8.49 38.32
N TRP A 553 57.86 8.81 37.98
CA TRP A 553 56.94 9.40 38.97
C TRP A 553 56.44 8.34 39.96
N VAL A 554 56.18 7.12 39.49
CA VAL A 554 55.78 5.99 40.34
C VAL A 554 56.90 5.65 41.32
N LEU A 555 58.15 5.55 40.86
CA LEU A 555 59.32 5.31 41.70
C LEU A 555 59.56 6.40 42.75
N LYS A 556 59.19 7.66 42.44
CA LYS A 556 59.37 8.79 43.35
C LYS A 556 58.30 8.85 44.44
N GLU A 557 57.04 8.54 44.09
CA GLU A 557 55.91 8.60 45.04
C GLU A 557 55.72 7.25 45.79
N HIS A 558 56.00 6.11 45.14
CA HIS A 558 55.83 4.75 45.66
C HIS A 558 57.01 3.83 45.24
N PRO A 559 58.16 3.91 45.94
CA PRO A 559 59.39 3.22 45.54
C PRO A 559 59.27 1.69 45.45
N GLU A 560 58.56 1.05 46.39
CA GLU A 560 58.42 -0.41 46.45
C GLU A 560 57.59 -0.97 45.27
N ASP A 561 56.55 -0.25 44.86
CA ASP A 561 55.69 -0.65 43.75
C ASP A 561 56.25 -0.23 42.39
N GLY A 562 57.00 0.87 42.32
CA GLY A 562 57.70 1.28 41.11
C GLY A 562 58.77 0.29 40.65
N LEU A 563 59.33 -0.52 41.55
CA LEU A 563 60.26 -1.61 41.23
C LEU A 563 59.59 -2.82 40.55
N LYS A 564 58.25 -2.88 40.54
CA LYS A 564 57.48 -3.94 39.86
C LYS A 564 57.27 -3.68 38.37
N VAL A 565 57.48 -2.44 37.92
CA VAL A 565 57.50 -2.05 36.49
C VAL A 565 58.77 -2.60 35.86
#